data_AF-A0A8H7I8D4-F1
#
_entry.id   AF-A0A8H7I8D4-F1
#
_cell.length_a   1.000
_cell.length_b   1.000
_cell.length_c   1.000
_cell.angle_alpha   90.00
_cell.angle_beta   90.00
_cell.angle_gamma   90.00
#
_symmetry.space_group_name_H-M   'P 1'
#
loop_
_entity.id
_entity.type
_entity.pdbx_description
1 polymer ?
#
loop_
_entity_poly.entity_id
_entity_poly.type
_entity_poly.pdbx_seq_one_letter_code
_entity_poly.pdbx_strand_id
1 'polypeptide(L)'
;MRLPCLFLVATSALFRVVSGVDSSHTCATIEVRREWRNLTSTERKAWIDANNCLNTRPRSGKLNPPVNTAVDYPGFFNQIVPINENSTYYDDLVYAFQALVKDHDNHSSHSFYWILLPWHRLYLHEWTNALRSECGYEGIAPYWDAADFKNSV
;
A
#
# COMPACT_ATOMS: atom_id res chain seq x y z
N MET A 1 11.45 -16.33 -69.83
CA MET A 1 12.52 -15.37 -70.14
C MET A 1 12.39 -14.18 -69.19
N ARG A 2 13.50 -13.76 -68.55
CA ARG A 2 13.72 -12.72 -67.50
C ARG A 2 13.79 -13.22 -66.03
N LEU A 3 15.02 -13.53 -65.59
CA LEU A 3 15.57 -13.27 -64.22
C LEU A 3 15.94 -11.77 -64.11
N PRO A 4 16.38 -11.16 -62.97
CA PRO A 4 16.70 -11.64 -61.59
C PRO A 4 15.99 -10.76 -60.49
N CYS A 5 16.12 -10.91 -59.17
CA CYS A 5 17.26 -10.60 -58.30
C CYS A 5 16.90 -10.90 -56.83
N LEU A 6 17.92 -11.23 -56.04
CA LEU A 6 17.92 -11.43 -54.59
C LEU A 6 17.28 -10.28 -53.80
N PHE A 7 16.78 -10.55 -52.59
CA PHE A 7 17.27 -9.90 -51.36
C PHE A 7 16.90 -10.74 -50.11
N LEU A 8 17.94 -11.32 -49.50
CA LEU A 8 17.99 -11.68 -48.09
C LEU A 8 17.98 -10.39 -47.26
N VAL A 9 17.05 -10.24 -46.32
CA VAL A 9 17.28 -9.38 -45.14
C VAL A 9 16.67 -10.07 -43.92
N ALA A 10 17.55 -10.67 -43.12
CA ALA A 10 17.25 -11.08 -41.76
C ALA A 10 17.00 -9.81 -40.92
N THR A 11 15.76 -9.60 -40.47
CA THR A 11 15.45 -8.52 -39.53
C THR A 11 15.81 -8.98 -38.13
N SER A 12 17.05 -8.73 -37.72
CA SER A 12 17.46 -8.76 -36.32
C SER A 12 16.64 -7.72 -35.55
N ALA A 13 15.68 -8.16 -34.73
CA ALA A 13 14.98 -7.29 -33.81
C ALA A 13 16.00 -6.76 -32.78
N LEU A 14 16.34 -5.49 -32.88
CA LEU A 14 17.12 -4.76 -31.89
C LEU A 14 16.33 -4.74 -30.59
N PHE A 15 16.74 -5.55 -29.61
CA PHE A 15 16.40 -5.31 -28.21
C PHE A 15 16.97 -3.94 -27.83
N ARG A 16 16.10 -2.93 -27.70
CA ARG A 16 16.48 -1.69 -27.01
C ARG A 16 16.60 -2.03 -25.54
N VAL A 17 17.83 -2.25 -25.09
CA VAL A 17 18.16 -2.19 -23.66
C VAL A 17 17.82 -0.76 -23.22
N VAL A 18 16.76 -0.62 -22.42
CA VAL A 18 16.50 0.63 -21.70
C VAL A 18 17.71 0.83 -20.79
N SER A 19 18.54 1.82 -21.13
CA SER A 19 19.59 2.28 -20.23
C SER A 19 18.93 2.66 -18.92
N GLY A 20 19.35 2.01 -17.83
CA GLY A 20 18.84 2.27 -16.50
C GLY A 20 18.89 3.76 -16.20
N VAL A 21 17.79 4.27 -15.64
CA VAL A 21 17.77 5.61 -15.04
C VAL A 21 18.91 5.68 -14.03
N ASP A 22 19.91 6.49 -14.33
CA ASP A 22 20.98 6.84 -13.38
C ASP A 22 20.39 7.84 -12.38
N SER A 23 19.65 7.30 -11.42
CA SER A 23 19.21 8.04 -10.25
C SER A 23 20.26 7.84 -9.17
N SER A 24 21.31 8.66 -9.22
CA SER A 24 22.12 8.98 -8.03
C SER A 24 21.27 9.80 -7.05
N HIS A 25 20.17 9.20 -6.57
CA HIS A 25 19.50 9.65 -5.38
C HIS A 25 20.30 9.09 -4.21
N THR A 26 21.21 9.91 -3.70
CA THR A 26 21.81 9.63 -2.39
C THR A 26 20.70 9.71 -1.35
N CYS A 27 20.36 8.58 -0.75
CA CYS A 27 19.44 8.54 0.37
C CYS A 27 20.12 9.28 1.54
N ALA A 28 19.75 10.54 1.74
CA ALA A 28 20.41 11.41 2.72
C ALA A 28 20.23 10.87 4.15
N THR A 29 19.09 10.24 4.42
CA THR A 29 18.72 9.70 5.72
C THR A 29 17.83 8.47 5.56
N ILE A 30 18.20 7.36 6.19
CA ILE A 30 17.38 6.15 6.27
C ILE A 30 16.53 6.22 7.55
N GLU A 31 15.20 6.14 7.41
CA GLU A 31 14.29 6.03 8.55
C GLU A 31 14.43 4.64 9.21
N VAL A 32 14.74 4.62 10.50
CA VAL A 32 14.81 3.39 11.29
C VAL A 32 13.54 3.26 12.14
N ARG A 33 12.72 2.25 11.83
CA ARG A 33 11.56 1.89 12.65
C ARG A 33 12.03 1.30 13.99
N ARG A 34 11.36 1.69 15.07
CA ARG A 34 11.70 1.26 16.43
C ARG A 34 10.56 0.47 17.05
N GLU A 35 10.95 -0.40 17.95
CA GLU A 35 10.02 -1.20 18.74
C GLU A 35 9.19 -0.28 19.66
N TRP A 36 7.91 -0.61 19.85
CA TRP A 36 6.94 0.19 20.60
C TRP A 36 7.38 0.61 22.01
N ARG A 37 7.98 -0.30 22.79
CA ARG A 37 8.46 -0.07 24.16
C ARG A 37 9.70 0.82 24.20
N ASN A 38 10.45 0.89 23.09
CA ASN A 38 11.62 1.76 22.96
C ASN A 38 11.27 3.21 22.57
N LEU A 39 9.98 3.54 22.43
CA LEU A 39 9.50 4.91 22.23
C LEU A 39 9.29 5.60 23.57
N THR A 40 9.62 6.90 23.62
CA THR A 40 9.24 7.76 24.74
C THR A 40 7.72 7.86 24.86
N SER A 41 7.22 8.26 26.03
CA SER A 41 5.77 8.50 26.23
C SER A 41 5.23 9.55 25.27
N THR A 42 6.01 10.60 24.98
CA THR A 42 5.67 11.64 24.01
C THR A 42 5.54 11.09 22.59
N GLU A 43 6.48 10.24 22.17
CA GLU A 43 6.43 9.63 20.83
C GLU A 43 5.27 8.65 20.68
N ARG A 44 5.01 7.82 21.71
CA ARG A 44 3.82 6.94 21.73
C ARG A 44 2.54 7.75 21.64
N LYS A 45 2.43 8.83 22.40
CA LYS A 45 1.29 9.75 22.33
C LYS A 45 1.15 10.38 20.95
N ALA A 46 2.24 10.86 20.35
CA ALA A 46 2.21 11.45 19.01
C ALA A 46 1.71 10.46 17.95
N TRP A 47 2.14 9.19 18.01
CA TRP A 47 1.63 8.13 17.14
C TRP A 47 0.12 7.90 17.32
N ILE A 48 -0.35 7.79 18.57
CA ILE A 48 -1.77 7.58 18.89
C ILE A 48 -2.60 8.78 18.42
N ASP A 49 -2.16 10.00 18.74
CA ASP A 49 -2.84 11.24 18.37
C ASP A 49 -2.96 11.37 16.84
N ALA A 50 -1.93 11.00 16.09
CA ALA A 50 -1.97 11.00 14.63
C ALA A 50 -3.01 10.01 14.06
N ASN A 51 -3.06 8.78 14.59
CA ASN A 51 -4.04 7.79 14.15
C ASN A 51 -5.47 8.20 14.53
N ASN A 52 -5.67 8.77 15.71
CA ASN A 52 -6.96 9.33 16.12
C ASN A 52 -7.36 10.53 15.25
N CYS A 53 -6.41 11.39 14.89
CA CYS A 53 -6.65 12.46 13.93
C CYS A 53 -7.11 11.91 12.59
N LEU A 54 -6.45 10.88 12.03
CA LEU A 54 -6.82 10.31 10.74
C LEU A 54 -8.24 9.71 10.75
N ASN A 55 -8.67 9.15 11.89
CA ASN A 55 -10.04 8.71 12.16
C ASN A 55 -11.08 9.85 12.22
N THR A 56 -10.68 11.10 12.09
CA THR A 56 -11.59 12.26 12.01
C THR A 56 -11.49 13.01 10.69
N ARG A 57 -10.46 12.71 9.89
CA ARG A 57 -10.26 13.36 8.60
C ARG A 57 -11.31 12.83 7.61
N PRO A 58 -11.95 13.71 6.81
CA PRO A 58 -12.82 13.26 5.75
C PRO A 58 -12.03 12.38 4.77
N ARG A 59 -12.73 11.45 4.12
CA ARG A 59 -12.17 10.60 3.06
C ARG A 59 -11.31 11.40 2.06
N SER A 60 -10.32 10.74 1.50
CA SER A 60 -9.41 11.32 0.50
C SER A 60 -10.12 11.66 -0.82
N GLY A 61 -11.24 10.98 -1.10
CA GLY A 61 -11.94 11.05 -2.38
C GLY A 61 -11.19 10.38 -3.55
N LYS A 62 -9.99 9.86 -3.32
CA LYS A 62 -9.14 9.23 -4.35
C LYS A 62 -9.40 7.73 -4.51
N LEU A 63 -10.11 7.14 -3.55
CA LEU A 63 -10.46 5.73 -3.58
C LEU A 63 -11.50 5.46 -4.66
N ASN A 64 -11.09 4.79 -5.74
CA ASN A 64 -11.96 4.30 -6.79
C ASN A 64 -11.96 2.76 -6.77
N PRO A 65 -12.88 2.13 -6.04
CA PRO A 65 -12.88 0.69 -5.91
C PRO A 65 -13.25 0.02 -7.24
N PRO A 66 -12.56 -1.06 -7.66
CA PRO A 66 -12.92 -1.80 -8.86
C PRO A 66 -14.19 -2.65 -8.66
N VAL A 67 -14.54 -2.95 -7.41
CA VAL A 67 -15.66 -3.82 -7.00
C VAL A 67 -16.84 -2.99 -6.49
N ASN A 68 -18.07 -3.36 -6.87
CA ASN A 68 -19.28 -2.80 -6.29
C ASN A 68 -19.67 -3.63 -5.07
N THR A 69 -19.22 -3.20 -3.89
CA THR A 69 -19.37 -3.98 -2.67
C THR A 69 -20.81 -4.23 -2.24
N ALA A 70 -21.76 -3.40 -2.69
CA ALA A 70 -23.19 -3.60 -2.44
C ALA A 70 -23.79 -4.74 -3.29
N VAL A 71 -23.22 -5.03 -4.46
CA VAL A 71 -23.74 -6.01 -5.42
C VAL A 71 -22.94 -7.31 -5.37
N ASP A 72 -21.62 -7.20 -5.28
CA ASP A 72 -20.70 -8.34 -5.41
C ASP A 72 -20.57 -9.14 -4.09
N TYR A 73 -20.91 -8.55 -2.94
CA TYR A 73 -20.79 -9.18 -1.62
C TYR A 73 -22.08 -9.12 -0.77
N PRO A 74 -23.16 -9.80 -1.19
CA PRO A 74 -24.46 -9.75 -0.51
C PRO A 74 -24.52 -10.61 0.78
N GLY A 75 -23.54 -11.49 1.00
CA GLY A 75 -23.55 -12.43 2.12
C GLY A 75 -22.92 -11.86 3.38
N PHE A 76 -23.60 -11.97 4.52
CA PHE A 76 -23.16 -11.47 5.83
C PHE A 76 -21.71 -11.83 6.19
N PHE A 77 -21.24 -13.04 5.87
CA PHE A 77 -19.88 -13.49 6.21
C PHE A 77 -18.75 -12.93 5.33
N ASN A 78 -19.08 -12.35 4.18
CA ASN A 78 -18.11 -11.79 3.24
C ASN A 78 -18.46 -10.35 2.84
N GLN A 79 -19.35 -9.70 3.59
CA GLN A 79 -19.83 -8.36 3.27
C GLN A 79 -18.73 -7.33 3.50
N ILE A 80 -18.36 -6.62 2.43
CA ILE A 80 -17.58 -5.39 2.53
C ILE A 80 -18.58 -4.24 2.57
N VAL A 81 -18.45 -3.33 3.52
CA VAL A 81 -19.39 -2.20 3.66
C VAL A 81 -19.24 -1.29 2.43
N PRO A 82 -20.35 -0.83 1.81
CA PRO A 82 -20.31 0.14 0.73
C PRO A 82 -19.58 1.41 1.15
N ILE A 83 -18.86 2.01 0.21
CA ILE A 83 -18.20 3.28 0.44
C ILE A 83 -19.23 4.34 0.81
N ASN A 84 -19.01 5.01 1.93
CA ASN A 84 -19.82 6.13 2.40
C ASN A 84 -19.05 7.44 2.14
N GLU A 85 -19.72 8.46 1.62
CA GLU A 85 -19.13 9.79 1.42
C GLU A 85 -18.71 10.45 2.74
N ASN A 86 -19.42 10.14 3.83
CA ASN A 86 -19.13 10.63 5.18
C ASN A 86 -18.12 9.76 5.94
N SER A 87 -17.47 8.81 5.27
CA SER A 87 -16.42 8.00 5.90
C SER A 87 -15.15 8.81 6.14
N THR A 88 -14.29 8.27 6.98
CA THR A 88 -13.01 8.88 7.31
C THR A 88 -11.94 8.47 6.30
N TYR A 89 -10.81 9.17 6.29
CA TYR A 89 -9.65 8.72 5.51
C TYR A 89 -9.07 7.42 6.09
N TYR A 90 -9.19 7.20 7.40
CA TYR A 90 -8.86 5.89 7.98
C TYR A 90 -9.67 4.76 7.34
N ASP A 91 -10.97 4.97 7.13
CA ASP A 91 -11.85 3.98 6.49
C ASP A 91 -11.45 3.72 5.02
N ASP A 92 -10.99 4.73 4.29
CA ASP A 92 -10.48 4.53 2.92
C ASP A 92 -9.27 3.56 2.89
N LEU A 93 -8.37 3.65 3.89
CA LEU A 93 -7.21 2.75 3.97
C LEU A 93 -7.64 1.32 4.32
N VAL A 94 -8.60 1.17 5.26
CA VAL A 94 -9.21 -0.12 5.58
C VAL A 94 -9.91 -0.73 4.36
N TYR A 95 -10.62 0.09 3.59
CA TYR A 95 -11.27 -0.35 2.37
C TYR A 95 -10.24 -0.80 1.32
N ALA A 96 -9.16 -0.04 1.12
CA ALA A 96 -8.09 -0.43 0.19
C ALA A 96 -7.47 -1.78 0.55
N PHE A 97 -7.30 -2.08 1.84
CA PHE A 97 -6.90 -3.39 2.33
C PHE A 97 -7.95 -4.47 1.95
N GLN A 98 -9.21 -4.25 2.28
CA GLN A 98 -10.30 -5.23 2.06
C GLN A 98 -10.57 -5.51 0.57
N ALA A 99 -10.52 -4.48 -0.28
CA ALA A 99 -10.76 -4.62 -1.72
C ALA A 99 -9.70 -5.51 -2.37
N LEU A 100 -8.42 -5.33 -2.01
CA LEU A 100 -7.34 -6.17 -2.54
C LEU A 100 -7.36 -7.59 -1.97
N VAL A 101 -7.96 -7.81 -0.79
CA VAL A 101 -8.15 -9.15 -0.24
C VAL A 101 -9.15 -9.98 -1.05
N LYS A 102 -9.96 -9.40 -1.96
CA LYS A 102 -11.07 -10.11 -2.61
C LYS A 102 -11.18 -9.90 -4.12
N ASP A 103 -10.14 -9.41 -4.78
CA ASP A 103 -10.21 -9.03 -6.20
C ASP A 103 -10.67 -10.20 -7.09
N HIS A 104 -11.75 -9.89 -7.81
CA HIS A 104 -12.66 -10.57 -8.75
C HIS A 104 -12.63 -12.07 -9.11
N ASP A 105 -11.64 -12.88 -8.77
CA ASP A 105 -11.55 -14.28 -9.26
C ASP A 105 -11.38 -15.32 -8.15
N ASN A 106 -12.02 -15.11 -7.00
CA ASN A 106 -12.00 -16.08 -5.89
C ASN A 106 -10.60 -16.28 -5.27
N HIS A 107 -9.64 -15.40 -5.59
CA HIS A 107 -8.29 -15.45 -5.06
C HIS A 107 -8.04 -14.26 -4.15
N SER A 108 -7.85 -14.55 -2.87
CA SER A 108 -7.41 -13.50 -1.96
C SER A 108 -5.98 -13.08 -2.29
N SER A 109 -5.64 -11.78 -2.21
CA SER A 109 -4.23 -11.37 -2.18
C SER A 109 -3.47 -11.98 -0.99
N HIS A 110 -4.17 -12.39 0.08
CA HIS A 110 -3.60 -13.24 1.14
C HIS A 110 -3.40 -14.70 0.70
N SER A 111 -4.08 -15.15 -0.35
CA SER A 111 -3.87 -16.45 -1.01
C SER A 111 -2.74 -16.42 -2.04
N PHE A 112 -2.29 -15.24 -2.49
CA PHE A 112 -1.14 -15.08 -3.37
C PHE A 112 0.11 -14.70 -2.56
N TYR A 113 0.86 -15.72 -2.14
CA TYR A 113 2.06 -15.59 -1.29
C TYR A 113 3.11 -14.57 -1.77
N TRP A 114 3.16 -14.26 -3.07
CA TRP A 114 4.20 -13.41 -3.66
C TRP A 114 3.93 -11.90 -3.53
N ILE A 115 2.66 -11.48 -3.43
CA ILE A 115 2.30 -10.05 -3.29
C ILE A 115 2.12 -9.64 -1.82
N LEU A 116 1.92 -10.61 -0.93
CA LEU A 116 1.66 -10.39 0.50
C LEU A 116 2.66 -9.41 1.14
N LEU A 117 3.96 -9.70 1.10
CA LEU A 117 4.96 -8.90 1.80
C LEU A 117 5.22 -7.53 1.14
N PRO A 118 5.41 -7.43 -0.19
CA PRO A 118 5.62 -6.13 -0.84
C PRO A 118 4.43 -5.20 -0.68
N TRP A 119 3.20 -5.73 -0.80
CA TRP A 119 2.00 -4.94 -0.66
C TRP A 119 1.85 -4.38 0.76
N HIS A 120 2.00 -5.21 1.79
CA HIS A 120 1.92 -4.75 3.18
C HIS A 120 3.01 -3.73 3.50
N ARG A 121 4.22 -3.88 2.93
CA ARG A 121 5.29 -2.88 3.09
C ARG A 121 4.88 -1.53 2.51
N LEU A 122 4.32 -1.51 1.31
CA LEU A 122 3.82 -0.29 0.68
C LEU A 122 2.63 0.28 1.45
N TYR A 123 1.68 -0.56 1.84
CA TYR A 123 0.50 -0.17 2.61
C TYR A 123 0.87 0.54 3.93
N LEU A 124 1.79 -0.03 4.71
CA LEU A 124 2.27 0.60 5.95
C LEU A 124 3.07 1.90 5.68
N HIS A 125 3.76 1.99 4.55
CA HIS A 125 4.44 3.23 4.15
C HIS A 125 3.42 4.33 3.82
N GLU A 126 2.41 4.03 3.01
CA GLU A 126 1.35 4.98 2.67
C GLU A 126 0.48 5.36 3.87
N TRP A 127 0.24 4.43 4.80
CA TRP A 127 -0.41 4.76 6.07
C TRP A 127 0.38 5.81 6.84
N THR A 128 1.70 5.64 6.93
CA THR A 128 2.57 6.61 7.61
C THR A 128 2.61 7.94 6.85
N ASN A 129 2.58 7.92 5.52
CA ASN A 129 2.48 9.12 4.70
C ASN A 129 1.15 9.86 4.91
N ALA A 130 0.04 9.14 5.06
CA ALA A 130 -1.25 9.74 5.38
C ALA A 130 -1.25 10.41 6.77
N LEU A 131 -0.64 9.77 7.78
CA LEU A 131 -0.44 10.40 9.09
C LEU A 131 0.40 11.69 8.99
N ARG A 132 1.41 11.70 8.12
CA ARG A 132 2.25 12.88 7.85
C ARG A 132 1.47 14.00 7.16
N SER A 133 0.81 13.70 6.05
CA SER A 133 0.16 14.72 5.21
C SER A 133 -1.09 15.30 5.87
N GLU A 134 -1.88 14.48 6.56
CA GLU A 134 -3.19 14.88 7.07
C GLU A 134 -3.17 15.30 8.54
N CYS A 135 -2.20 14.77 9.30
CA CYS A 135 -2.16 14.92 10.75
C CYS A 135 -0.82 15.46 11.27
N GLY A 136 0.13 15.80 10.39
CA GLY A 136 1.40 16.40 10.77
C GLY A 136 2.29 15.48 11.60
N TYR A 137 2.17 14.16 11.44
CA TYR A 137 2.98 13.21 12.20
C TYR A 137 4.45 13.23 11.74
N GLU A 138 5.36 13.72 12.59
CA GLU A 138 6.80 13.80 12.26
C GLU A 138 7.61 12.58 12.74
N GLY A 139 6.98 11.67 13.48
CA GLY A 139 7.65 10.52 14.06
C GLY A 139 7.88 9.37 13.06
N ILE A 140 8.31 8.25 13.62
CA ILE A 140 8.57 6.99 12.91
C ILE A 140 7.42 6.01 13.10
N ALA A 141 7.18 5.14 12.14
CA ALA A 141 6.21 4.05 12.32
C ALA A 141 6.77 3.00 13.28
N PRO A 142 6.11 2.74 14.43
CA PRO A 142 6.58 1.74 15.38
C PRO A 142 6.25 0.32 14.91
N TYR A 143 6.92 -0.67 15.49
CA TYR A 143 6.54 -2.08 15.36
C TYR A 143 6.35 -2.74 16.72
N TRP A 144 5.59 -3.82 16.73
CA TRP A 144 5.37 -4.65 17.91
C TRP A 144 6.20 -5.92 17.82
N ASP A 145 7.09 -6.15 18.78
CA ASP A 145 7.72 -7.45 18.97
C ASP A 145 6.80 -8.43 19.72
N ALA A 146 6.22 -9.38 18.99
CA ALA A 146 5.26 -10.34 19.53
C ALA A 146 5.85 -11.25 20.62
N ALA A 147 7.17 -11.46 20.67
CA ALA A 147 7.82 -12.30 21.68
C ALA A 147 7.69 -11.72 23.09
N ASP A 148 7.53 -10.40 23.21
CA ASP A 148 7.45 -9.67 24.47
C ASP A 148 6.12 -8.90 24.64
N PHE A 149 5.03 -9.44 24.09
CA PHE A 149 3.71 -8.80 24.14
C PHE A 149 3.27 -8.43 25.56
N LYS A 150 3.58 -9.28 26.56
CA LYS A 150 3.14 -9.10 27.96
C LYS A 150 3.66 -7.82 28.61
N ASN A 151 4.80 -7.29 28.14
CA ASN A 151 5.45 -6.11 28.71
C ASN A 151 5.22 -4.84 27.88
N SER A 152 4.21 -4.84 26.99
CA SER A 152 3.99 -3.77 26.01
C SER A 152 3.06 -2.64 26.49
N VAL A 153 2.58 -2.69 27.75
CA VAL A 153 1.63 -1.73 28.36
C VAL A 153 2.34 -0.81 29.34
#